data_AF-A0A1M6KP18-F1
#
_entry.id   AF-A0A1M6KP18-F1
#
_cell.length_a   1.000
_cell.length_b   1.000
_cell.length_c   1.000
_cell.angle_alpha   90.00
_cell.angle_beta   90.00
_cell.angle_gamma   90.00
#
_symmetry.space_group_name_H-M   'P 1'
#
loop_
_entity.id
_entity.type
_entity.pdbx_description
1 polymer ?
#
loop_
_entity_poly.entity_id
_entity_poly.type
_entity_poly.pdbx_seq_one_letter_code
_entity_poly.pdbx_strand_id
1 'polypeptide(L)'
;MYSIVLALHSWSRWLVLIFGLIAVFRAFSGWQGRKPFVGADNGMGASFVGSMHLQLLLGLILYFGLSPFGVKAFETAGAAVMKDPIGRFWGVEHIAMMVLAVVAAQVGRTLSKKATDPVLKHKKAFTWFVVALVLVLLMIPWGIWNPARPLFRF
;
A
#
# COMPACT_ATOMS: atom_id res chain seq x y z
N MET A 1 3.19 -18.32 14.77
CA MET A 1 2.67 -17.89 13.45
C MET A 1 2.49 -16.39 13.36
N TYR A 2 1.87 -15.72 14.35
CA TYR A 2 1.70 -14.25 14.36
C TYR A 2 2.99 -13.47 14.09
N SER A 3 4.07 -13.68 14.86
CA SER A 3 5.32 -12.91 14.72
C SER A 3 5.94 -13.04 13.33
N ILE A 4 5.92 -14.24 12.74
CA ILE A 4 6.43 -14.49 11.39
C ILE A 4 5.65 -13.69 10.35
N VAL A 5 4.32 -13.75 10.38
CA VAL A 5 3.48 -13.01 9.41
C VAL A 5 3.59 -11.50 9.65
N LEU A 6 3.69 -11.06 10.90
CA LEU A 6 3.92 -9.66 11.24
C LEU A 6 5.26 -9.14 10.72
N ALA A 7 6.33 -9.93 10.87
CA ALA A 7 7.64 -9.62 10.31
C ALA A 7 7.55 -9.53 8.79
N LEU A 8 6.99 -10.55 8.12
CA LEU A 8 6.81 -10.53 6.66
C LEU A 8 6.04 -9.28 6.20
N HIS A 9 4.91 -8.97 6.82
CA HIS A 9 4.11 -7.78 6.50
C HIS A 9 4.87 -6.47 6.76
N SER A 10 5.64 -6.41 7.84
CA SER A 10 6.43 -5.22 8.17
C SER A 10 7.61 -5.02 7.23
N TRP A 11 8.19 -6.09 6.69
CA TRP A 11 9.32 -6.01 5.76
C TRP A 11 8.86 -5.80 4.31
N SER A 12 7.75 -6.42 3.91
CA SER A 12 7.19 -6.25 2.55
C SER A 12 6.73 -4.82 2.25
N ARG A 13 6.48 -3.99 3.27
CA ARG A 13 6.20 -2.55 3.07
C ARG A 13 7.34 -1.83 2.35
N TRP A 14 8.59 -2.26 2.56
CA TRP A 14 9.73 -1.65 1.89
C TRP A 14 9.73 -1.96 0.39
N LEU A 15 9.24 -3.14 -0.01
CA LEU A 15 9.01 -3.45 -1.42
C LEU A 15 7.95 -2.53 -2.02
N VAL A 16 6.84 -2.27 -1.29
CA VAL A 16 5.80 -1.33 -1.70
C VAL A 16 6.39 0.07 -1.94
N LEU A 17 7.21 0.56 -1.02
CA LEU A 17 7.82 1.89 -1.13
C LEU A 17 8.84 1.95 -2.28
N ILE A 18 9.73 0.96 -2.38
CA ILE A 18 10.76 0.92 -3.42
C ILE A 18 10.13 0.85 -4.81
N PHE A 19 9.22 -0.11 -5.04
CA PHE A 19 8.56 -0.23 -6.34
C PHE A 19 7.62 0.93 -6.62
N GLY A 20 6.93 1.46 -5.59
CA GLY A 20 6.07 2.64 -5.71
C GLY A 20 6.85 3.87 -6.16
N LEU A 21 7.97 4.17 -5.50
CA LEU A 21 8.82 5.31 -5.87
C LEU A 21 9.38 5.16 -7.29
N ILE A 22 9.89 3.98 -7.65
CA ILE A 22 10.40 3.72 -9.01
C ILE A 22 9.28 3.86 -10.04
N ALA A 23 8.10 3.27 -9.79
CA ALA A 23 6.97 3.34 -10.71
C ALA A 23 6.48 4.78 -10.90
N VAL A 24 6.38 5.57 -9.82
CA VAL A 24 6.02 6.99 -9.86
C VAL A 24 7.07 7.80 -10.63
N PHE A 25 8.36 7.60 -10.35
CA PHE A 25 9.44 8.32 -11.03
C PHE A 25 9.45 8.03 -12.54
N ARG A 26 9.34 6.76 -12.94
CA ARG A 26 9.29 6.36 -14.35
C ARG A 26 8.05 6.93 -15.04
N ALA A 27 6.89 6.85 -14.40
CA ALA A 27 5.66 7.42 -14.93
C ALA A 27 5.74 8.95 -15.09
N PHE A 28 6.34 9.65 -14.12
CA PHE A 28 6.57 11.09 -14.20
C PHE A 28 7.52 11.47 -15.33
N SER A 29 8.69 10.82 -15.41
CA SER A 29 9.70 11.09 -16.44
C SER A 29 9.17 10.78 -17.85
N GLY A 30 8.41 9.69 -18.00
CA GLY A 30 7.80 9.33 -19.27
C GLY A 30 6.70 10.30 -19.69
N TRP A 31 5.89 10.77 -18.73
CA TRP A 31 4.84 11.75 -19.00
C TRP A 31 5.41 13.12 -19.41
N GLN A 32 6.32 13.68 -18.60
CA GLN A 32 6.89 15.01 -18.85
C GLN A 32 7.82 15.02 -20.06
N GLY A 33 8.61 13.96 -20.25
CA GLY A 33 9.52 13.82 -21.37
C GLY A 33 8.87 13.28 -22.65
N ARG A 34 7.54 13.04 -22.65
CA ARG A 34 6.79 12.43 -23.77
C ARG A 34 7.47 11.17 -24.35
N LYS A 35 8.01 10.34 -23.47
CA LYS A 35 8.81 9.16 -23.86
C LYS A 35 7.91 8.02 -24.34
N PRO A 36 8.41 7.11 -25.17
CA PRO A 36 7.70 5.87 -25.45
C PRO A 36 7.52 5.04 -24.17
N PHE A 37 6.38 4.37 -24.05
CA PHE A 37 6.08 3.50 -22.93
C PHE A 37 6.67 2.11 -23.19
N VAL A 38 7.69 1.72 -22.43
CA VAL A 38 8.47 0.51 -22.65
C VAL A 38 8.14 -0.60 -21.65
N GLY A 39 8.64 -1.82 -21.89
CA GLY A 39 8.41 -2.97 -21.03
C GLY A 39 8.79 -2.73 -19.56
N ALA A 40 9.85 -1.97 -19.31
CA ALA A 40 10.28 -1.60 -17.95
C ALA A 40 9.25 -0.74 -17.19
N ASP A 41 8.48 0.12 -17.88
CA ASP A 41 7.43 0.94 -17.25
C ASP A 41 6.27 0.06 -16.79
N ASN A 42 5.83 -0.85 -17.65
CA ASN A 42 4.82 -1.84 -17.31
C ASN A 42 5.31 -2.79 -16.20
N GLY A 43 6.57 -3.22 -16.27
CA GLY A 43 7.20 -4.08 -15.29
C GLY A 43 7.20 -3.45 -13.90
N MET A 44 7.69 -2.21 -13.77
CA MET A 44 7.72 -1.50 -12.49
C MET A 44 6.32 -1.18 -11.96
N GLY A 45 5.38 -0.80 -12.84
CA GLY A 45 3.98 -0.63 -12.45
C GLY A 45 3.34 -1.94 -11.98
N ALA A 46 3.69 -3.08 -12.59
CA ALA A 46 3.23 -4.39 -12.15
C ALA A 46 3.87 -4.81 -10.81
N SER A 47 5.16 -4.55 -10.61
CA SER A 47 5.85 -4.83 -9.34
C SER A 47 5.27 -4.01 -8.19
N PHE A 48 4.96 -2.73 -8.40
CA PHE A 48 4.30 -1.90 -7.39
C PHE A 48 2.93 -2.47 -7.02
N VAL A 49 2.07 -2.72 -8.00
CA VAL A 49 0.74 -3.30 -7.75
C VAL A 49 0.83 -4.69 -7.10
N GLY A 50 1.75 -5.54 -7.54
CA GLY A 50 1.98 -6.87 -6.96
C GLY A 50 2.41 -6.79 -5.50
N SER A 51 3.33 -5.88 -5.16
CA SER A 51 3.75 -5.65 -3.78
C SER A 51 2.62 -5.13 -2.89
N MET A 52 1.73 -4.29 -3.43
CA MET A 52 0.53 -3.82 -2.74
C MET A 52 -0.44 -4.97 -2.43
N HIS A 53 -0.68 -5.87 -3.39
CA HIS A 53 -1.52 -7.05 -3.18
C HIS A 53 -0.91 -8.01 -2.14
N LEU A 54 0.41 -8.25 -2.20
CA LEU A 54 1.11 -9.03 -1.18
C LEU A 54 0.98 -8.41 0.21
N GLN A 55 1.17 -7.09 0.31
CA GLN A 55 1.03 -6.34 1.55
C GLN A 55 -0.38 -6.49 2.13
N LEU A 56 -1.41 -6.32 1.28
CA LEU A 56 -2.80 -6.48 1.68
C LEU A 56 -3.10 -7.91 2.12
N LEU A 57 -2.65 -8.92 1.38
CA LEU A 57 -2.87 -10.33 1.74
C LEU A 57 -2.32 -10.64 3.13
N LEU A 58 -1.06 -10.26 3.40
CA LEU A 58 -0.45 -10.44 4.72
C LEU A 58 -1.21 -9.65 5.79
N GLY A 59 -1.69 -8.45 5.45
CA GLY A 59 -2.51 -7.62 6.34
C GLY A 59 -3.86 -8.25 6.67
N LEU A 60 -4.52 -8.89 5.71
CA LEU A 60 -5.80 -9.59 5.90
C LEU A 60 -5.62 -10.84 6.77
N ILE A 61 -4.54 -11.61 6.57
CA ILE A 61 -4.20 -12.74 7.43
C ILE A 61 -4.00 -12.28 8.89
N LEU A 62 -3.32 -11.15 9.10
CA LEU A 62 -3.18 -10.54 10.42
C LEU A 62 -4.54 -10.08 10.95
N TYR A 63 -5.33 -9.37 10.15
CA TYR A 63 -6.60 -8.77 10.56
C TYR A 63 -7.66 -9.79 10.97
N PHE A 64 -7.83 -10.86 10.19
CA PHE A 64 -8.88 -11.86 10.43
C PHE A 64 -8.46 -13.02 11.33
N GLY A 65 -7.16 -13.29 11.47
CA GLY A 65 -6.70 -14.51 12.15
C GLY A 65 -5.72 -14.29 13.29
N LEU A 66 -4.62 -13.58 13.04
CA LEU A 66 -3.44 -13.67 13.90
C LEU A 66 -3.25 -12.48 14.85
N SER A 67 -3.78 -11.30 14.52
CA SER A 67 -3.53 -10.05 15.25
C SER A 67 -4.57 -9.81 16.34
N PRO A 68 -4.17 -9.35 17.55
CA PRO A 68 -5.12 -8.92 18.56
C PRO A 68 -5.84 -7.60 18.20
N PHE A 69 -5.32 -6.84 17.23
CA PHE A 69 -5.85 -5.53 16.83
C PHE A 69 -6.82 -5.58 15.62
N GLY A 70 -7.08 -6.76 15.08
CA GLY A 70 -8.02 -6.95 13.97
C GLY A 70 -9.43 -7.28 14.46
N VAL A 71 -10.07 -8.30 13.87
CA VAL A 71 -11.41 -8.77 14.27
C VAL A 71 -11.47 -9.14 15.75
N LYS A 72 -10.41 -9.75 16.28
CA LYS A 72 -10.31 -10.13 17.70
C LYS A 72 -10.47 -8.95 18.66
N ALA A 73 -10.10 -7.72 18.26
CA ALA A 73 -10.30 -6.53 19.08
C ALA A 73 -11.80 -6.26 19.28
N PHE A 74 -12.60 -6.42 18.22
CA PHE A 74 -14.05 -6.22 18.28
C PHE A 74 -14.76 -7.37 19.01
N GLU A 75 -14.28 -8.60 18.89
CA GLU A 75 -14.80 -9.74 19.66
C GLU A 75 -14.60 -9.54 21.18
N THR A 76 -13.47 -8.96 21.58
CA THR A 76 -13.10 -8.81 23.00
C THR A 76 -13.62 -7.52 23.63
N ALA A 77 -13.64 -6.41 22.89
CA ALA A 77 -13.97 -5.08 23.41
C ALA A 77 -15.19 -4.43 22.74
N GLY A 78 -15.80 -5.06 21.73
CA GLY A 78 -17.01 -4.57 21.06
C GLY A 78 -16.86 -3.14 20.53
N ALA A 79 -17.88 -2.31 20.75
CA ALA A 79 -17.88 -0.91 20.33
C ALA A 79 -16.83 -0.03 21.05
N ALA A 80 -16.22 -0.50 22.15
CA ALA A 80 -15.19 0.26 22.85
C ALA A 80 -13.92 0.44 22.00
N VAL A 81 -13.66 -0.46 21.04
CA VAL A 81 -12.55 -0.33 20.08
C VAL A 81 -12.58 1.01 19.34
N MET A 82 -13.77 1.53 19.03
CA MET A 82 -13.92 2.81 18.33
C MET A 82 -13.56 4.01 19.21
N LYS A 83 -13.60 3.86 20.53
CA LYS A 83 -13.25 4.92 21.49
C LYS A 83 -11.74 4.96 21.76
N ASP A 84 -11.07 3.82 21.68
CA ASP A 84 -9.61 3.73 21.81
C ASP A 84 -8.90 4.12 20.50
N PRO A 85 -8.04 5.17 20.48
CA PRO A 85 -7.35 5.60 19.27
C PRO A 85 -6.49 4.51 18.63
N ILE A 86 -5.85 3.64 19.42
CA ILE A 86 -4.97 2.58 18.90
C ILE A 86 -5.82 1.47 18.27
N GLY A 87 -6.84 0.99 18.98
CA GLY A 87 -7.80 0.00 18.49
C GLY A 87 -8.50 0.46 17.22
N ARG A 88 -8.99 1.70 17.19
CA ARG A 88 -9.65 2.27 16.00
C ARG A 88 -8.71 2.39 14.81
N PHE A 89 -7.47 2.84 15.02
CA PHE A 89 -6.50 2.97 13.93
C PHE A 89 -6.24 1.62 13.26
N TRP A 90 -5.90 0.58 14.04
CA TRP A 90 -5.56 -0.74 13.48
C TRP A 90 -6.77 -1.52 12.99
N GLY A 91 -7.88 -1.44 13.74
CA GLY A 91 -9.10 -2.19 13.49
C GLY A 91 -9.94 -1.60 12.35
N VAL A 92 -9.77 -0.32 12.01
CA VAL A 92 -10.64 0.35 11.02
C VAL A 92 -9.84 1.22 10.04
N GLU A 93 -9.18 2.25 10.54
CA GLU A 93 -8.65 3.33 9.69
C GLU A 93 -7.54 2.80 8.76
N HIS A 94 -6.59 2.05 9.32
CA HIS A 94 -5.47 1.48 8.58
C HIS A 94 -5.93 0.51 7.50
N ILE A 95 -6.76 -0.49 7.85
CA ILE A 95 -7.21 -1.50 6.88
C ILE A 95 -8.05 -0.87 5.77
N ALA A 96 -8.97 0.04 6.11
CA ALA A 96 -9.82 0.72 5.12
C ALA A 96 -8.98 1.51 4.12
N MET A 97 -8.01 2.29 4.61
CA MET A 97 -7.14 3.09 3.75
C MET A 97 -6.18 2.23 2.92
N MET A 98 -5.72 1.08 3.43
CA MET A 98 -4.91 0.13 2.64
C MET A 98 -5.70 -0.52 1.51
N VAL A 99 -6.96 -0.87 1.73
CA VAL A 99 -7.83 -1.37 0.66
C VAL A 99 -8.02 -0.31 -0.42
N LEU A 100 -8.30 0.94 -0.04
CA LEU A 100 -8.41 2.06 -0.99
C LEU A 100 -7.11 2.28 -1.78
N ALA A 101 -5.96 2.19 -1.13
CA ALA A 101 -4.66 2.33 -1.77
C ALA A 101 -4.40 1.22 -2.81
N VAL A 102 -4.75 -0.03 -2.50
CA VAL A 102 -4.61 -1.17 -3.43
C VAL A 102 -5.54 -0.99 -4.63
N VAL A 103 -6.79 -0.59 -4.40
CA VAL A 103 -7.75 -0.29 -5.47
C VAL A 103 -7.22 0.82 -6.37
N ALA A 104 -6.74 1.93 -5.80
CA ALA A 104 -6.15 3.03 -6.56
C ALA A 104 -4.97 2.57 -7.43
N ALA A 105 -4.05 1.77 -6.87
CA ALA A 105 -2.92 1.22 -7.61
C ALA A 105 -3.38 0.31 -8.77
N GLN A 106 -4.35 -0.59 -8.51
CA GLN A 106 -4.91 -1.49 -9.51
C GLN A 106 -5.63 -0.75 -10.64
N VAL A 107 -6.40 0.29 -10.30
CA VAL A 107 -7.06 1.19 -11.27
C VAL A 107 -6.02 1.89 -12.13
N GLY A 108 -4.97 2.45 -11.51
CA GLY A 108 -3.87 3.11 -12.22
C GLY A 108 -3.22 2.22 -13.28
N ARG A 109 -2.87 0.98 -12.89
CA ARG A 109 -2.29 0.00 -13.82
C ARG A 109 -3.27 -0.40 -14.92
N THR A 110 -4.54 -0.61 -14.58
CA THR A 110 -5.56 -1.03 -15.55
C THR A 110 -5.80 0.06 -16.60
N LEU A 111 -5.94 1.32 -16.18
CA LEU A 111 -6.13 2.45 -17.08
C LEU A 111 -4.88 2.73 -17.93
N SER A 112 -3.69 2.63 -17.35
CA SER A 112 -2.42 2.75 -18.09
C SER A 112 -2.29 1.67 -19.16
N LYS A 113 -2.60 0.40 -18.85
CA LYS A 113 -2.56 -0.68 -19.85
C LYS A 113 -3.56 -0.50 -21.00
N LYS A 114 -4.77 -0.01 -20.70
CA LYS A 114 -5.84 0.20 -21.70
C LYS A 114 -5.63 1.41 -22.61
N ALA A 115 -4.86 2.41 -22.19
CA ALA A 115 -4.55 3.56 -23.04
C ALA A 115 -3.68 3.15 -24.23
N THR A 116 -3.90 3.76 -25.39
CA THR A 116 -3.12 3.52 -26.62
C THR A 116 -1.95 4.49 -26.75
N ASP A 117 -2.17 5.77 -26.45
CA ASP A 117 -1.13 6.81 -26.47
C ASP A 117 -0.10 6.64 -25.33
N PRO A 118 1.21 6.58 -25.63
CA PRO A 118 2.26 6.41 -24.61
C PRO A 118 2.24 7.47 -23.50
N VAL A 119 2.01 8.73 -23.85
CA VAL A 119 2.00 9.83 -22.89
C VAL A 119 0.83 9.67 -21.91
N LEU A 120 -0.33 9.27 -22.41
CA LEU A 120 -1.51 8.98 -21.60
C LEU A 120 -1.30 7.76 -20.71
N LYS A 121 -0.61 6.70 -21.18
CA LYS A 121 -0.23 5.55 -20.34
C LYS A 121 0.57 5.99 -19.12
N HIS A 122 1.57 6.86 -19.33
CA HIS A 122 2.39 7.40 -18.25
C HIS A 122 1.60 8.32 -17.32
N LYS A 123 0.78 9.24 -17.86
CA LYS A 123 -0.06 10.14 -17.07
C LYS A 123 -1.01 9.37 -16.15
N LYS A 124 -1.71 8.36 -16.68
CA LYS A 124 -2.62 7.51 -15.88
C LYS A 124 -1.88 6.75 -14.78
N ALA A 125 -0.72 6.17 -15.10
CA ALA A 125 0.11 5.50 -14.10
C ALA A 125 0.55 6.47 -13.00
N PHE A 126 1.09 7.64 -13.37
CA PHE A 126 1.57 8.65 -12.42
C PHE A 126 0.46 9.11 -11.47
N THR A 127 -0.68 9.57 -12.01
CA THR A 127 -1.77 10.11 -11.19
C THR A 127 -2.24 9.11 -10.13
N TRP A 128 -2.51 7.87 -10.53
CA TRP A 128 -3.06 6.87 -9.62
C TRP A 128 -2.01 6.24 -8.70
N PHE A 129 -0.77 6.07 -9.16
CA PHE A 129 0.29 5.55 -8.30
C PHE A 129 0.71 6.57 -7.24
N VAL A 130 0.69 7.87 -7.53
CA VAL A 130 0.89 8.91 -6.52
C VAL A 130 -0.23 8.86 -5.47
N VAL A 131 -1.50 8.78 -5.90
CA VAL A 131 -2.63 8.64 -4.96
C VAL A 131 -2.44 7.42 -4.07
N ALA A 132 -2.17 6.24 -4.65
CA ALA A 132 -1.95 5.02 -3.90
C ALA A 132 -0.78 5.15 -2.91
N LEU A 133 0.36 5.71 -3.35
CA LEU A 133 1.54 5.87 -2.53
C LEU A 133 1.31 6.85 -1.38
N VAL A 134 0.59 7.96 -1.60
CA VAL A 134 0.23 8.90 -0.53
C VAL A 134 -0.64 8.21 0.52
N LEU A 135 -1.67 7.45 0.10
CA LEU A 135 -2.51 6.71 1.04
C LEU A 135 -1.69 5.70 1.87
N VAL A 136 -0.72 5.03 1.24
CA VAL A 136 0.24 4.14 1.94
C VAL A 136 1.07 4.91 2.95
N LEU A 137 1.69 6.03 2.54
CA LEU A 137 2.57 6.82 3.41
C LEU A 137 1.83 7.40 4.62
N LEU A 138 0.57 7.80 4.47
CA LEU A 138 -0.26 8.33 5.56
C LEU A 138 -0.60 7.28 6.63
N MET A 139 -0.64 6.00 6.25
CA MET A 139 -1.08 4.92 7.12
C MET A 139 0.06 4.03 7.62
N ILE A 140 1.27 4.23 7.12
CA ILE A 140 2.46 3.66 7.76
C ILE A 140 2.65 4.40 9.09
N PRO A 141 2.59 3.71 10.24
CA PRO A 141 2.83 4.33 11.53
C PRO A 141 4.34 4.53 11.70
N TRP A 142 4.87 5.61 11.13
CA TRP A 142 6.29 5.91 11.20
C TRP A 142 6.75 6.05 12.65
N GLY A 143 7.99 5.63 12.92
CA GLY A 143 8.62 5.83 14.22
C GLY A 143 8.71 7.31 14.63
N ILE A 144 8.66 8.24 13.68
CA ILE A 144 8.68 9.69 13.95
C ILE A 144 7.38 10.15 14.63
N TRP A 145 6.22 9.59 14.22
CA TRP A 145 4.91 9.89 14.83
C TRP A 145 4.55 8.93 15.97
N ASN A 146 5.31 7.85 16.11
CA ASN A 146 5.19 6.87 17.19
C ASN A 146 6.58 6.41 17.63
N PRO A 147 7.27 7.19 18.49
CA PRO A 147 8.67 6.93 18.89
C PRO A 147 8.89 5.56 19.52
N ALA A 148 7.85 4.96 20.11
CA ALA A 148 7.88 3.62 20.68
C ALA A 148 7.81 2.50 19.61
N ARG A 149 7.59 2.84 18.32
CA ARG A 149 7.53 1.87 17.23
C ARG A 149 8.83 1.86 16.41
N PRO A 150 9.60 0.75 16.44
CA PRO A 150 10.78 0.63 15.60
C PRO A 150 10.43 0.56 14.11
N LEU A 151 11.29 1.14 13.27
CA LEU A 151 11.20 1.09 11.81
C LEU A 151 11.44 -0.32 11.24
N PHE A 152 11.94 -1.25 12.05
CA PHE A 152 12.09 -2.65 11.68
C PHE A 152 11.46 -3.47 12.79
N ARG A 153 10.48 -4.31 12.43
CA ARG A 153 9.85 -5.26 13.35
C ARG A 153 10.32 -6.67 13.03
N PHE A 154 10.50 -7.44 14.10
CA PHE A 154 10.90 -8.84 14.10
C PHE A 154 9.80 -9.65 14.80
#